data_AF-A0A1Q8QNM3-F1
#
_entry.id   AF-A0A1Q8QNM3-F1
#
_cell.length_a   1.000
_cell.length_b   1.000
_cell.length_c   1.000
_cell.angle_alpha   90.00
_cell.angle_beta   90.00
_cell.angle_gamma   90.00
#
_symmetry.space_group_name_H-M   'P 1'
#
loop_
_entity.id
_entity.type
_entity.pdbx_description
1 polymer ?
#
loop_
_entity_poly.entity_id
_entity_poly.type
_entity_poly.pdbx_seq_one_letter_code
_entity_poly.pdbx_strand_id
1 'polypeptide(L)'
;MLLKSAGRPGQVVVNGREARVLGTTPLGPVLDPEPFCRWENVVSVRADVAGLDLGLVLPDRDAVRSLDLPEGVRWSLYDGRGRDLGAFETPLQPRPTFDSTLSGLASGLAAMVTPRGDVWSFYDLPGAAFRLAGWRWDTGIVLEALAAAAAARQDDGLLRIARTVGDRLLETRLHAPGCPGGFPEWVDLRYSESARQISQWVVPFNTAFVAAGLARLSAVCGEAAYARGAGESLFAAASWGMTGSGGVAGYYFEGARHLRYLGQINDSGIFPRGLAFFPNAPQAAAIAGRWAGYVLDKAACPDGHIGRAWWDPAGAARPGPPLFPEWRRHPGRVVPKVFLRGQAWVLFGLTGALALGAGGRIGEAARRLQDYVRSVQQADGSWLYSQLQPALGACAKTTAALALALAEWSAATGDASPLPAVRCALDYLAACRRPHATPRELSGLPVDASEEGCIIYFRNRPVVCAYAGALELLARLAVGERA
;
A
#
# COMPACT_ATOMS: atom_id res chain seq x y z
N MET A 1 -29.01 14.39 -8.64
CA MET A 1 -30.19 15.25 -8.95
C MET A 1 -30.32 16.34 -7.90
N LEU A 2 -30.47 17.61 -8.27
CA LEU A 2 -30.67 18.73 -7.33
C LEU A 2 -32.14 19.21 -7.36
N LEU A 3 -32.82 19.28 -6.21
CA LEU A 3 -34.24 19.65 -6.08
C LEU A 3 -34.45 20.94 -5.28
N LYS A 4 -35.04 21.98 -5.88
CA LYS A 4 -35.37 23.24 -5.20
C LYS A 4 -36.77 23.20 -4.57
N SER A 5 -36.88 23.10 -3.23
CA SER A 5 -38.18 23.02 -2.53
C SER A 5 -38.51 24.27 -1.70
N ALA A 6 -39.81 24.51 -1.45
CA ALA A 6 -40.30 25.57 -0.58
C ALA A 6 -40.25 25.10 0.89
N GLY A 7 -39.49 25.77 1.75
CA GLY A 7 -39.42 25.46 3.17
C GLY A 7 -38.44 26.35 3.91
N ARG A 8 -38.15 26.04 5.18
CA ARG A 8 -37.35 26.89 6.08
C ARG A 8 -35.91 27.12 5.55
N PRO A 9 -35.36 28.33 5.74
CA PRO A 9 -33.97 28.67 5.41
C PRO A 9 -32.94 27.67 5.93
N GLY A 10 -31.96 27.30 5.10
CA GLY A 10 -30.74 26.62 5.55
C GLY A 10 -30.79 25.08 5.71
N GLN A 11 -31.83 24.40 5.23
CA GLN A 11 -31.89 22.93 5.25
C GLN A 11 -31.40 22.29 3.93
N VAL A 12 -30.56 21.27 4.04
CA VAL A 12 -30.14 20.40 2.93
C VAL A 12 -30.59 18.98 3.22
N VAL A 13 -31.21 18.31 2.25
CA VAL A 13 -31.68 16.91 2.38
C VAL A 13 -31.02 16.07 1.31
N VAL A 14 -30.43 14.94 1.71
CA VAL A 14 -29.72 14.01 0.81
C VAL A 14 -30.36 12.64 0.94
N ASN A 15 -30.86 12.09 -0.16
CA ASN A 15 -31.53 10.77 -0.19
C ASN A 15 -32.66 10.66 0.85
N GLY A 16 -33.44 11.73 1.03
CA GLY A 16 -34.55 11.78 1.97
C GLY A 16 -34.17 11.94 3.45
N ARG A 17 -32.89 12.14 3.76
CA ARG A 17 -32.39 12.42 5.13
C ARG A 17 -31.86 13.84 5.22
N GLU A 18 -32.19 14.56 6.28
CA GLU A 18 -31.63 15.88 6.53
C GLU A 18 -30.10 15.75 6.74
N ALA A 19 -29.32 16.46 5.93
CA ALA A 19 -27.89 16.52 6.08
C ALA A 19 -27.57 17.40 7.28
N ARG A 20 -26.83 16.86 8.24
CA ARG A 20 -26.44 17.59 9.44
C ARG A 20 -25.44 18.69 9.05
N VAL A 21 -25.73 19.94 9.44
CA VAL A 21 -24.78 21.05 9.28
C VAL A 21 -23.71 20.92 10.36
N LEU A 22 -22.45 20.79 9.96
CA LEU A 22 -21.30 20.70 10.86
C LEU A 22 -20.71 22.08 11.19
N GLY A 23 -20.99 23.10 10.37
CA GLY A 23 -20.49 24.47 10.55
C GLY A 23 -20.87 25.37 9.38
N THR A 24 -20.37 26.60 9.38
CA THR A 24 -20.55 27.58 8.30
C THR A 24 -19.21 28.21 7.92
N THR A 25 -19.00 28.47 6.64
CA THR A 25 -17.82 29.16 6.07
C THR A 25 -18.27 30.41 5.30
N PRO A 26 -17.35 31.31 4.90
CA PRO A 26 -17.67 32.41 3.99
C PRO A 26 -18.27 31.95 2.64
N LEU A 27 -18.10 30.67 2.28
CA LEU A 27 -18.59 30.06 1.05
C LEU A 27 -19.92 29.31 1.24
N GLY A 28 -20.42 29.17 2.47
CA GLY A 28 -21.69 28.52 2.77
C GLY A 28 -21.66 27.48 3.90
N PRO A 29 -22.78 26.76 4.12
CA PRO A 29 -22.90 25.75 5.17
C PRO A 29 -22.11 24.48 4.84
N VAL A 30 -21.55 23.89 5.89
CA VAL A 30 -20.70 22.69 5.86
C VAL A 30 -21.55 21.49 6.27
N LEU A 31 -21.56 20.41 5.48
CA LEU A 31 -22.45 19.27 5.70
C LEU A 31 -21.70 18.00 6.10
N ASP A 32 -22.37 17.17 6.90
CA ASP A 32 -21.94 15.80 7.21
C ASP A 32 -21.84 14.97 5.93
N PRO A 33 -20.72 14.26 5.68
CA PRO A 33 -20.52 13.46 4.48
C PRO A 33 -21.31 12.15 4.44
N GLU A 34 -21.75 11.62 5.59
CA GLU A 34 -22.41 10.31 5.68
C GLU A 34 -23.56 10.12 4.68
N PRO A 35 -24.44 11.11 4.43
CA PRO A 35 -25.54 10.97 3.48
C PRO A 35 -25.12 10.88 2.01
N PHE A 36 -23.89 11.31 1.67
CA PHE A 36 -23.42 11.49 0.29
C PHE A 36 -22.65 10.29 -0.27
N CYS A 37 -22.67 9.14 0.39
CA CYS A 37 -21.87 7.96 0.03
C CYS A 37 -22.35 7.18 -1.22
N ARG A 38 -23.31 7.70 -2.02
CA ARG A 38 -23.88 7.00 -3.18
C ARG A 38 -23.75 7.80 -4.47
N TRP A 39 -23.51 7.13 -5.59
CA TRP A 39 -23.44 7.74 -6.93
C TRP A 39 -24.77 8.35 -7.40
N GLU A 40 -25.88 8.03 -6.75
CA GLU A 40 -27.25 8.44 -7.11
C GLU A 40 -27.84 9.50 -6.17
N ASN A 41 -26.99 10.29 -5.49
CA ASN A 41 -27.49 11.23 -4.49
C ASN A 41 -28.53 12.22 -5.06
N VAL A 42 -29.71 12.23 -4.45
CA VAL A 42 -30.73 13.27 -4.63
C VAL A 42 -30.53 14.31 -3.55
N VAL A 43 -30.17 15.53 -3.92
CA VAL A 43 -29.90 16.64 -3.01
C VAL A 43 -31.03 17.65 -3.15
N SER A 44 -31.88 17.82 -2.14
CA SER A 44 -32.82 18.94 -2.11
C SER A 44 -32.20 20.12 -1.38
N VAL A 45 -32.25 21.29 -2.01
CA VAL A 45 -31.85 22.56 -1.40
C VAL A 45 -33.01 23.55 -1.45
N ARG A 46 -33.18 24.40 -0.44
CA ARG A 46 -34.33 25.32 -0.33
C ARG A 46 -33.95 26.75 -0.73
N ALA A 47 -34.97 27.57 -1.00
CA ALA A 47 -34.96 28.61 -2.04
C ALA A 47 -34.05 29.85 -1.88
N ASP A 48 -33.26 29.93 -0.83
CA ASP A 48 -32.52 31.11 -0.37
C ASP A 48 -31.00 30.93 -0.27
N VAL A 49 -30.48 29.78 -0.66
CA VAL A 49 -29.02 29.57 -0.73
C VAL A 49 -28.50 30.10 -2.08
N ALA A 50 -28.22 31.40 -2.14
CA ALA A 50 -27.50 31.99 -3.28
C ALA A 50 -26.03 31.53 -3.24
N GLY A 51 -25.55 30.93 -4.34
CA GLY A 51 -24.16 30.48 -4.46
C GLY A 51 -23.84 29.20 -3.71
N LEU A 52 -24.52 28.09 -4.03
CA LEU A 52 -24.18 26.77 -3.48
C LEU A 52 -22.84 26.29 -4.01
N ASP A 53 -21.82 26.37 -3.15
CA ASP A 53 -20.66 25.50 -3.21
C ASP A 53 -20.90 24.36 -2.20
N LEU A 54 -21.38 23.21 -2.68
CA LEU A 54 -21.55 22.05 -1.82
C LEU A 54 -20.16 21.51 -1.52
N GLY A 55 -19.70 21.58 -0.28
CA GLY A 55 -18.46 20.93 0.15
C GLY A 55 -18.71 19.71 1.02
N LEU A 56 -18.01 18.61 0.73
CA LEU A 56 -17.92 17.46 1.62
C LEU A 56 -16.79 17.67 2.62
N VAL A 57 -17.10 17.55 3.91
CA VAL A 57 -16.08 17.34 4.94
C VAL A 57 -15.79 15.85 4.98
N LEU A 58 -14.55 15.43 4.70
CA LEU A 58 -14.17 14.05 4.97
C LEU A 58 -14.13 13.84 6.49
N PRO A 59 -14.63 12.70 7.02
CA PRO A 59 -14.94 12.54 8.45
C PRO A 59 -13.77 12.69 9.44
N ASP A 60 -12.56 12.97 8.97
CA ASP A 60 -11.34 12.92 9.78
C ASP A 60 -10.53 14.23 9.83
N ARG A 61 -11.06 15.34 9.31
CA ARG A 61 -10.45 16.68 9.46
C ARG A 61 -11.53 17.75 9.44
N ASP A 62 -11.42 18.74 10.30
CA ASP A 62 -12.12 20.04 10.23
C ASP A 62 -11.79 20.86 8.95
N ALA A 63 -11.58 20.19 7.81
CA ALA A 63 -11.30 20.75 6.51
C ALA A 63 -12.52 20.58 5.60
N VAL A 64 -13.16 21.70 5.31
CA VAL A 64 -14.25 21.81 4.31
C VAL A 64 -13.62 21.73 2.93
N ARG A 65 -14.02 20.77 2.10
CA ARG A 65 -13.61 20.69 0.68
C ARG A 65 -14.84 20.78 -0.19
N SER A 66 -14.87 21.68 -1.18
CA SER A 66 -15.89 21.71 -2.23
C SER A 66 -16.00 20.32 -2.89
N LEU A 67 -17.22 19.87 -3.21
CA LEU A 67 -17.47 18.66 -3.99
C LEU A 67 -16.84 18.87 -5.37
N ASP A 68 -15.68 18.27 -5.59
CA ASP A 68 -15.12 18.12 -6.92
C ASP A 68 -16.01 17.13 -7.69
N LEU A 69 -17.00 17.68 -8.40
CA LEU A 69 -17.88 16.92 -9.28
C LEU A 69 -17.08 16.43 -10.50
N PRO A 70 -17.23 15.16 -10.93
CA PRO A 70 -16.48 14.64 -12.06
C PRO A 70 -16.74 15.45 -13.35
N GLU A 71 -15.70 15.63 -14.17
CA GLU A 71 -15.79 16.21 -15.51
C GLU A 71 -16.89 15.52 -16.33
N GLY A 72 -17.81 16.31 -16.89
CA GLY A 72 -18.88 15.81 -17.77
C GLY A 72 -20.17 15.36 -17.08
N VAL A 73 -20.27 15.39 -15.75
CA VAL A 73 -21.55 15.16 -15.07
C VAL A 73 -22.45 16.37 -15.23
N ARG A 74 -23.43 16.28 -16.14
CA ARG A 74 -24.51 17.28 -16.25
C ARG A 74 -25.50 17.09 -15.13
N TRP A 75 -25.61 18.08 -14.25
CA TRP A 75 -26.67 18.11 -13.24
C TRP A 75 -27.87 18.85 -13.81
N SER A 76 -29.03 18.20 -13.83
CA SER A 76 -30.31 18.89 -14.03
C SER A 76 -30.83 19.37 -12.67
N LEU A 77 -31.20 20.64 -12.62
CA LEU A 77 -31.89 21.24 -11.49
C LEU A 77 -33.38 21.03 -11.67
N TYR A 78 -34.10 20.60 -10.64
CA TYR A 78 -35.56 20.45 -10.70
C TYR A 78 -36.21 21.26 -9.58
N ASP A 79 -37.45 21.73 -9.76
CA ASP A 79 -38.23 22.29 -8.66
C ASP A 79 -38.87 21.21 -7.78
N GLY A 80 -39.47 21.61 -6.65
CA GLY A 80 -40.17 20.71 -5.72
C GLY A 80 -41.43 20.06 -6.31
N ARG A 81 -41.77 20.33 -7.58
CA ARG A 81 -42.83 19.69 -8.36
C ARG A 81 -42.26 18.82 -9.49
N GLY A 82 -40.94 18.65 -9.56
CA GLY A 82 -40.25 17.84 -10.56
C GLY A 82 -40.07 18.51 -11.92
N ARG A 83 -40.27 19.83 -12.05
CA ARG A 83 -40.03 20.56 -13.30
C ARG A 83 -38.54 20.80 -13.46
N ASP A 84 -37.98 20.42 -14.61
CA ASP A 84 -36.59 20.73 -14.98
C ASP A 84 -36.41 22.26 -15.11
N LEU A 85 -35.43 22.79 -14.38
CA LEU A 85 -35.05 24.20 -14.31
C LEU A 85 -33.76 24.47 -15.11
N GLY A 86 -33.19 23.47 -15.77
CA GLY A 86 -32.00 23.58 -16.61
C GLY A 86 -30.75 22.95 -16.01
N ALA A 87 -29.66 22.99 -16.78
CA ALA A 87 -28.38 22.45 -16.36
C ALA A 87 -27.70 23.38 -15.34
N PHE A 88 -27.19 22.78 -14.25
CA PHE A 88 -26.32 23.45 -13.30
C PHE A 88 -24.86 23.22 -13.72
N GLU A 89 -24.20 24.26 -14.19
CA GLU A 89 -22.76 24.23 -14.47
C GLU A 89 -22.00 24.58 -13.19
N THR A 90 -21.32 23.59 -12.61
CA THR A 90 -20.30 23.86 -11.59
C THR A 90 -19.08 24.43 -12.32
N PRO A 91 -18.39 25.46 -11.77
CA PRO A 91 -17.12 25.89 -12.33
C PRO A 91 -16.16 24.68 -12.34
N LEU A 92 -15.76 24.23 -13.52
CA LEU A 92 -14.70 23.24 -13.67
C LEU A 92 -13.41 23.86 -13.11
N GLN A 93 -13.07 23.51 -11.87
CA GLN A 93 -11.74 23.80 -11.35
C GLN A 93 -10.73 23.06 -12.24
N PRO A 94 -9.75 23.74 -12.85
CA PRO A 94 -8.75 23.08 -13.66
C PRO A 94 -8.02 22.03 -12.81
N ARG A 95 -7.94 20.81 -13.34
CA ARG A 95 -7.19 19.73 -12.71
C ARG A 95 -5.72 20.15 -12.55
N PRO A 96 -5.05 19.71 -11.48
CA PRO A 96 -3.65 20.03 -11.28
C PRO A 96 -2.90 19.31 -12.38
N THR A 97 -2.25 20.08 -13.23
CA THR A 97 -1.13 19.56 -14.00
C THR A 97 0.00 19.35 -13.01
N PHE A 98 0.39 18.10 -12.78
CA PHE A 98 1.62 17.84 -12.04
C PHE A 98 2.80 18.13 -12.96
N ASP A 99 3.82 18.81 -12.44
CA ASP A 99 5.01 19.18 -13.21
C ASP A 99 5.81 17.95 -13.70
N SER A 100 5.62 16.80 -13.05
CA SER A 100 6.24 15.52 -13.43
C SER A 100 5.45 14.32 -12.88
N THR A 101 5.74 13.12 -13.38
CA THR A 101 5.19 11.87 -12.83
C THR A 101 5.59 11.68 -11.36
N LEU A 102 6.84 12.03 -11.00
CA LEU A 102 7.32 11.97 -9.63
C LEU A 102 6.57 12.95 -8.71
N SER A 103 6.28 14.17 -9.18
CA SER A 103 5.42 15.13 -8.47
C SER A 103 4.03 14.53 -8.21
N GLY A 104 3.40 13.93 -9.24
CA GLY A 104 2.08 13.33 -9.11
C GLY A 104 2.04 12.15 -8.13
N LEU A 105 3.05 11.28 -8.17
CA LEU A 105 3.20 10.18 -7.22
C LEU A 105 3.38 10.71 -5.79
N ALA A 106 4.30 11.65 -5.58
CA ALA A 106 4.58 12.21 -4.26
C ALA A 106 3.36 12.93 -3.66
N SER A 107 2.66 13.75 -4.46
CA SER A 107 1.41 14.40 -4.05
C SER A 107 0.31 13.40 -3.72
N GLY A 108 0.15 12.35 -4.53
CA GLY A 108 -0.82 11.30 -4.25
C GLY A 108 -0.52 10.53 -2.97
N LEU A 109 0.75 10.21 -2.72
CA LEU A 109 1.17 9.56 -1.47
C LEU A 109 0.93 10.48 -0.27
N ALA A 110 1.25 11.76 -0.38
CA ALA A 110 0.96 12.75 0.66
C ALA A 110 -0.54 12.84 0.98
N ALA A 111 -1.41 12.74 -0.04
CA ALA A 111 -2.86 12.72 0.15
C ALA A 111 -3.39 11.45 0.82
N MET A 112 -2.64 10.35 0.81
CA MET A 112 -2.94 9.12 1.54
C MET A 112 -2.57 9.18 3.03
N VAL A 113 -1.93 10.27 3.50
CA VAL A 113 -1.52 10.46 4.89
C VAL A 113 -2.57 11.23 5.70
N THR A 114 -3.02 10.69 6.82
CA THR A 114 -3.90 11.36 7.78
C THR A 114 -3.13 12.44 8.55
N PRO A 115 -3.79 13.41 9.23
CA PRO A 115 -3.04 14.49 9.89
C PRO A 115 -2.25 13.98 11.10
N ARG A 116 -2.64 12.80 11.60
CA ARG A 116 -1.96 12.08 12.67
C ARG A 116 -0.81 11.20 12.18
N GLY A 117 -0.53 11.17 10.86
CA GLY A 117 0.55 10.36 10.28
C GLY A 117 0.19 8.90 10.05
N ASP A 118 -1.07 8.50 10.20
CA ASP A 118 -1.51 7.18 9.73
C ASP A 118 -1.63 7.20 8.20
N VAL A 119 -1.36 6.07 7.55
CA VAL A 119 -1.49 5.95 6.09
C VAL A 119 -2.72 5.12 5.77
N TRP A 120 -3.51 5.57 4.81
CA TRP A 120 -4.56 4.77 4.19
C TRP A 120 -3.95 3.77 3.21
N SER A 121 -4.23 2.48 3.37
CA SER A 121 -3.69 1.45 2.46
C SER A 121 -4.16 1.64 1.01
N PHE A 122 -5.43 2.05 0.83
CA PHE A 122 -5.98 2.27 -0.49
C PHE A 122 -7.20 3.20 -0.51
N TYR A 123 -7.50 3.69 -1.70
CA TYR A 123 -8.76 4.33 -2.05
C TYR A 123 -9.62 3.38 -2.90
N ASP A 124 -10.82 3.09 -2.44
CA ASP A 124 -11.84 2.25 -3.10
C ASP A 124 -12.61 3.10 -4.11
N LEU A 125 -12.32 2.96 -5.41
CA LEU A 125 -12.93 3.81 -6.45
C LEU A 125 -14.47 3.68 -6.45
N PRO A 126 -15.07 2.47 -6.53
CA PRO A 126 -16.53 2.35 -6.54
C PRO A 126 -17.18 2.86 -5.25
N GLY A 127 -16.49 2.73 -4.11
CA GLY A 127 -16.96 3.22 -2.81
C GLY A 127 -16.64 4.68 -2.51
N ALA A 128 -15.87 5.35 -3.38
CA ALA A 128 -15.37 6.71 -3.23
C ALA A 128 -14.74 7.00 -1.84
N ALA A 129 -14.04 6.03 -1.25
CA ALA A 129 -13.61 6.10 0.15
C ALA A 129 -12.19 5.59 0.36
N PHE A 130 -11.46 6.27 1.25
CA PHE A 130 -10.21 5.75 1.81
C PHE A 130 -10.49 4.60 2.78
N ARG A 131 -9.62 3.58 2.77
CA ARG A 131 -9.80 2.34 3.53
C ARG A 131 -8.52 1.94 4.25
N LEU A 132 -8.70 1.34 5.43
CA LEU A 132 -7.63 0.78 6.27
C LEU A 132 -6.56 1.81 6.68
N ALA A 133 -6.94 2.84 7.42
CA ALA A 133 -5.96 3.72 8.05
C ALA A 133 -5.20 2.96 9.14
N GLY A 134 -3.89 3.17 9.18
CA GLY A 134 -3.04 2.64 10.24
C GLY A 134 -2.69 1.16 10.08
N TRP A 135 -2.92 0.59 8.90
CA TRP A 135 -2.29 -0.66 8.49
C TRP A 135 -0.77 -0.43 8.34
N ARG A 136 0.09 -1.26 8.98
CA ARG A 136 1.47 -0.82 9.27
C ARG A 136 2.53 -1.25 8.25
N TRP A 137 2.45 -2.43 7.63
CA TRP A 137 3.51 -2.85 6.71
C TRP A 137 3.63 -1.95 5.48
N ASP A 138 2.52 -1.54 4.88
CA ASP A 138 2.50 -0.64 3.73
C ASP A 138 2.82 0.80 4.11
N THR A 139 2.47 1.24 5.34
CA THR A 139 2.93 2.52 5.89
C THR A 139 4.46 2.65 5.80
N GLY A 140 5.21 1.58 6.08
CA GLY A 140 6.67 1.58 5.97
C GLY A 140 7.18 1.87 4.55
N ILE A 141 6.55 1.27 3.54
CA ILE A 141 6.89 1.49 2.12
C ILE A 141 6.55 2.91 1.70
N VAL A 142 5.39 3.42 2.12
CA VAL A 142 4.96 4.80 1.85
C VAL A 142 5.90 5.81 2.50
N LEU A 143 6.33 5.56 3.74
CA LEU A 143 7.33 6.40 4.41
C LEU A 143 8.65 6.41 3.66
N GLU A 144 9.13 5.25 3.20
CA GLU A 144 10.37 5.16 2.41
C GLU A 144 10.27 6.03 1.14
N ALA A 145 9.16 5.92 0.42
CA ALA A 145 8.91 6.69 -0.79
C ALA A 145 8.80 8.20 -0.53
N LEU A 146 8.07 8.62 0.50
CA LEU A 146 7.93 10.04 0.87
C LEU A 146 9.28 10.66 1.26
N ALA A 147 10.07 9.96 2.06
CA ALA A 147 11.41 10.42 2.43
C ALA A 147 12.35 10.50 1.22
N ALA A 148 12.31 9.50 0.33
CA ALA A 148 13.10 9.50 -0.90
C ALA A 148 12.67 10.64 -1.85
N ALA A 149 11.36 10.88 -2.01
CA ALA A 149 10.82 11.98 -2.79
C ALA A 149 11.23 13.35 -2.22
N ALA A 150 11.12 13.52 -0.90
CA ALA A 150 11.52 14.76 -0.22
C ALA A 150 13.01 15.07 -0.47
N ALA A 151 13.87 14.05 -0.37
CA ALA A 151 15.30 14.21 -0.64
C ALA A 151 15.59 14.54 -2.12
N ALA A 152 14.96 13.82 -3.05
CA ALA A 152 15.16 14.03 -4.48
C ALA A 152 14.69 15.41 -4.96
N ARG A 153 13.67 15.98 -4.30
CA ARG A 153 13.03 17.25 -4.65
C ARG A 153 13.46 18.44 -3.81
N GLN A 154 14.22 18.21 -2.74
CA GLN A 154 14.49 19.21 -1.70
C GLN A 154 13.19 19.83 -1.16
N ASP A 155 12.18 18.99 -0.93
CA ASP A 155 10.83 19.41 -0.57
C ASP A 155 10.58 19.28 0.94
N ASP A 156 10.68 20.40 1.65
CA ASP A 156 10.45 20.48 3.09
C ASP A 156 9.01 20.11 3.49
N GLY A 157 8.03 20.31 2.59
CA GLY A 157 6.65 19.92 2.81
C GLY A 157 6.49 18.41 2.87
N LEU A 158 7.04 17.71 1.88
CA LEU A 158 7.09 16.26 1.88
C LEU A 158 7.90 15.70 3.06
N LEU A 159 9.01 16.35 3.42
CA LEU A 159 9.81 15.93 4.57
C LEU A 159 9.02 16.06 5.88
N ARG A 160 8.24 17.12 6.06
CA ARG A 160 7.36 17.27 7.23
C ARG A 160 6.31 16.16 7.29
N ILE A 161 5.69 15.81 6.16
CA ILE A 161 4.72 14.71 6.10
C ILE A 161 5.39 13.38 6.44
N ALA A 162 6.58 13.11 5.88
CA ALA A 162 7.35 11.91 6.19
C ALA A 162 7.71 11.82 7.69
N ARG A 163 8.11 12.94 8.31
CA ARG A 163 8.32 13.02 9.77
C ARG A 163 7.05 12.71 10.55
N THR A 164 5.91 13.28 10.18
CA THR A 164 4.62 12.98 10.85
C THR A 164 4.31 11.48 10.82
N VAL A 165 4.56 10.80 9.70
CA VAL A 165 4.40 9.33 9.59
C VAL A 165 5.42 8.59 10.46
N GLY A 166 6.69 8.99 10.44
CA GLY A 166 7.76 8.40 11.24
C GLY A 166 7.50 8.51 12.75
N ASP A 167 7.09 9.70 13.21
CA ASP A 167 6.75 9.97 14.61
C ASP A 167 5.57 9.12 15.05
N ARG A 168 4.53 8.99 14.20
CA ARG A 168 3.37 8.14 14.47
C ARG A 168 3.75 6.67 14.61
N LEU A 169 4.68 6.19 13.80
CA LEU A 169 5.19 4.81 13.89
C LEU A 169 5.98 4.59 15.19
N LEU A 170 6.85 5.53 15.58
CA LEU A 170 7.59 5.45 16.84
C LEU A 170 6.67 5.54 18.06
N GLU A 171 5.68 6.44 18.04
CA GLU A 171 4.64 6.54 19.06
C GLU A 171 3.90 5.20 19.20
N THR A 172 3.41 4.65 18.08
CA THR A 172 2.67 3.38 18.07
C THR A 172 3.51 2.24 18.67
N ARG A 173 4.80 2.19 18.36
CA ARG A 173 5.75 1.22 18.91
C ARG A 173 5.84 1.32 20.44
N LEU A 174 5.92 2.52 20.99
CA LEU A 174 6.03 2.75 22.44
C LEU A 174 4.74 2.43 23.20
N HIS A 175 3.58 2.67 22.59
CA HIS A 175 2.26 2.45 23.21
C HIS A 175 1.73 1.01 23.07
N ALA A 176 2.48 0.10 22.46
CA ALA A 176 2.10 -1.30 22.28
C ALA A 176 3.06 -2.26 23.01
N PRO A 177 3.18 -2.20 24.35
CA PRO A 177 4.15 -3.00 25.11
C PRO A 177 3.93 -4.52 24.99
N GLY A 178 2.71 -4.95 24.65
CA GLY A 178 2.40 -6.35 24.31
C GLY A 178 2.94 -6.81 22.97
N CYS A 179 3.68 -5.97 22.24
CA CYS A 179 4.33 -6.25 20.96
C CYS A 179 5.85 -5.92 21.03
N PRO A 180 6.67 -6.70 21.77
CA PRO A 180 8.13 -6.55 21.80
C PRO A 180 8.74 -6.45 20.40
N GLY A 181 9.26 -5.26 20.05
CA GLY A 181 9.88 -4.98 18.75
C GLY A 181 8.92 -4.70 17.60
N GLY A 182 7.62 -4.58 17.83
CA GLY A 182 6.63 -4.60 16.74
C GLY A 182 5.87 -3.30 16.50
N PHE A 183 5.42 -3.18 15.26
CA PHE A 183 4.41 -2.23 14.82
C PHE A 183 3.09 -3.00 14.73
N PRO A 184 2.19 -2.94 15.73
CA PRO A 184 0.95 -3.71 15.71
C PRO A 184 0.12 -3.34 14.48
N GLU A 185 -0.39 -4.34 13.76
CA GLU A 185 -1.36 -4.08 12.70
C GLU A 185 -2.77 -4.18 13.25
N TRP A 186 -3.60 -3.26 12.76
CA TRP A 186 -5.01 -3.20 13.07
C TRP A 186 -5.77 -3.75 11.88
N VAL A 187 -6.40 -4.90 12.06
CA VAL A 187 -7.39 -5.33 11.09
C VAL A 187 -8.70 -4.69 11.45
N ASP A 188 -9.12 -3.76 10.59
CA ASP A 188 -10.47 -3.26 10.60
C ASP A 188 -11.42 -4.36 10.11
N LEU A 189 -11.89 -5.18 11.06
CA LEU A 189 -12.87 -6.25 10.83
C LEU A 189 -14.32 -5.73 10.84
N ARG A 190 -14.59 -4.49 10.39
CA ARG A 190 -15.95 -3.99 10.14
C ARG A 190 -16.76 -4.84 9.13
N TYR A 191 -16.18 -5.91 8.59
CA TYR A 191 -16.82 -6.97 7.81
C TYR A 191 -17.20 -8.23 8.62
N SER A 192 -17.04 -8.21 9.95
CA SER A 192 -17.54 -9.22 10.87
C SER A 192 -18.59 -8.61 11.80
N GLU A 193 -19.59 -9.39 12.21
CA GLU A 193 -20.76 -8.95 12.99
C GLU A 193 -20.43 -8.28 14.35
N SER A 194 -19.16 -8.28 14.77
CA SER A 194 -18.68 -7.49 15.90
C SER A 194 -17.42 -6.73 15.52
N ALA A 195 -17.41 -5.41 15.72
CA ALA A 195 -16.22 -4.57 15.60
C ALA A 195 -15.20 -4.95 16.69
N ARG A 196 -14.50 -6.07 16.50
CA ARG A 196 -13.40 -6.48 17.38
C ARG A 196 -12.11 -5.90 16.83
N GLN A 197 -11.50 -5.03 17.63
CA GLN A 197 -10.10 -4.70 17.48
C GLN A 197 -9.29 -5.94 17.89
N ILE A 198 -8.62 -6.56 16.94
CA ILE A 198 -7.62 -7.59 17.23
C ILE A 198 -6.28 -6.96 16.94
N SER A 199 -5.47 -6.78 17.98
CA SER A 199 -4.03 -6.51 17.81
C SER A 199 -3.45 -7.73 17.12
N GLN A 200 -3.19 -7.62 15.82
CA GLN A 200 -2.37 -8.62 15.17
C GLN A 200 -0.93 -8.24 15.48
N TRP A 201 -0.22 -9.11 16.20
CA TRP A 201 1.20 -9.21 15.90
C TRP A 201 1.26 -9.52 14.42
N VAL A 202 1.94 -8.67 13.66
CA VAL A 202 2.22 -9.01 12.30
C VAL A 202 3.72 -9.05 12.19
N VAL A 203 4.15 -10.30 12.30
CA VAL A 203 5.35 -10.92 11.77
C VAL A 203 6.66 -10.11 11.81
N PRO A 204 7.78 -10.69 12.29
CA PRO A 204 9.13 -10.17 12.09
C PRO A 204 9.42 -9.54 10.72
N PHE A 205 8.85 -10.08 9.63
CA PHE A 205 9.05 -9.54 8.29
C PHE A 205 8.30 -8.24 8.02
N ASN A 206 7.12 -7.99 8.61
CA ASN A 206 6.41 -6.74 8.37
C ASN A 206 7.10 -5.55 9.05
N THR A 207 7.77 -5.81 10.17
CA THR A 207 8.71 -4.88 10.79
C THR A 207 9.80 -4.44 9.82
N ALA A 208 10.23 -5.27 8.86
CA ALA A 208 11.26 -4.87 7.91
C ALA A 208 10.80 -3.82 6.90
N PHE A 209 9.53 -3.80 6.49
CA PHE A 209 9.00 -2.71 5.66
C PHE A 209 9.03 -1.38 6.43
N VAL A 210 8.63 -1.40 7.70
CA VAL A 210 8.64 -0.21 8.56
C VAL A 210 10.05 0.26 8.86
N ALA A 211 10.95 -0.68 9.18
CA ALA A 211 12.35 -0.39 9.44
C ALA A 211 13.05 0.25 8.23
N ALA A 212 12.74 -0.21 7.00
CA ALA A 212 13.27 0.41 5.78
C ALA A 212 12.83 1.87 5.64
N GLY A 213 11.54 2.17 5.85
CA GLY A 213 11.02 3.54 5.83
C GLY A 213 11.66 4.44 6.89
N LEU A 214 11.76 3.97 8.14
CA LEU A 214 12.38 4.71 9.23
C LEU A 214 13.88 4.92 9.01
N ALA A 215 14.61 3.92 8.50
CA ALA A 215 16.02 4.05 8.16
C ALA A 215 16.23 5.08 7.05
N ARG A 216 15.39 5.06 6.01
CA ARG A 216 15.42 6.07 4.93
C ARG A 216 15.13 7.46 5.48
N LEU A 217 14.10 7.62 6.31
CA LEU A 217 13.78 8.91 6.93
C LEU A 217 14.97 9.43 7.74
N SER A 218 15.59 8.59 8.57
CA SER A 218 16.77 8.94 9.36
C SER A 218 17.92 9.43 8.49
N ALA A 219 18.19 8.76 7.36
CA ALA A 219 19.25 9.15 6.43
C ALA A 219 18.98 10.51 5.77
N VAL A 220 17.72 10.88 5.58
CA VAL A 220 17.32 12.15 4.95
C VAL A 220 17.29 13.30 5.96
N CYS A 221 16.75 13.09 7.16
CA CYS A 221 16.58 14.16 8.15
C CYS A 221 17.71 14.25 9.20
N GLY A 222 18.57 13.24 9.29
CA GLY A 222 19.66 13.18 10.27
C GLY A 222 19.23 12.78 11.69
N GLU A 223 17.96 12.43 11.91
CA GLU A 223 17.45 12.13 13.26
C GLU A 223 17.69 10.67 13.63
N ALA A 224 18.58 10.45 14.60
CA ALA A 224 19.02 9.12 15.02
C ALA A 224 17.90 8.27 15.67
N ALA A 225 16.82 8.90 16.16
CA ALA A 225 15.70 8.20 16.78
C ALA A 225 15.03 7.21 15.82
N TYR A 226 14.88 7.58 14.54
CA TYR A 226 14.26 6.71 13.53
C TYR A 226 15.14 5.49 13.21
N ALA A 227 16.46 5.68 12.97
CA ALA A 227 17.38 4.56 12.75
C ALA A 227 17.46 3.63 13.97
N ARG A 228 17.46 4.18 15.18
CA ARG A 228 17.44 3.39 16.42
C ARG A 228 16.16 2.56 16.53
N GLY A 229 14.99 3.18 16.34
CA GLY A 229 13.71 2.50 16.38
C GLY A 229 13.59 1.40 15.32
N ALA A 230 14.10 1.65 14.11
CA ALA A 230 14.17 0.67 13.03
C ALA A 230 15.06 -0.53 13.39
N GLY A 231 16.30 -0.29 13.82
CA GLY A 231 17.25 -1.33 14.18
C GLY A 231 16.77 -2.17 15.37
N GLU A 232 16.35 -1.53 16.46
CA GLU A 232 15.84 -2.23 17.65
C GLU A 232 14.66 -3.14 17.31
N SER A 233 13.72 -2.67 16.47
CA SER A 233 12.56 -3.45 16.05
C SER A 233 12.94 -4.62 15.16
N LEU A 234 13.84 -4.39 14.19
CA LEU A 234 14.28 -5.42 13.25
C LEU A 234 15.08 -6.55 13.93
N PHE A 235 15.97 -6.21 14.86
CA PHE A 235 16.76 -7.21 15.59
C PHE A 235 15.94 -7.93 16.66
N ALA A 236 14.96 -7.25 17.29
CA ALA A 236 13.99 -7.92 18.15
C ALA A 236 13.14 -8.91 17.34
N ALA A 237 12.63 -8.50 16.18
CA ALA A 237 11.93 -9.37 15.23
C ALA A 237 12.76 -10.61 14.84
N ALA A 238 14.06 -10.44 14.54
CA ALA A 238 14.96 -11.56 14.28
C ALA A 238 15.06 -12.52 15.48
N SER A 239 15.30 -11.98 16.67
CA SER A 239 15.52 -12.77 17.89
C SER A 239 14.30 -13.59 18.28
N TRP A 240 13.09 -13.04 18.10
CA TRP A 240 11.85 -13.66 18.56
C TRP A 240 11.15 -14.54 17.52
N GLY A 241 11.31 -14.22 16.23
CA GLY A 241 10.56 -14.90 15.18
C GLY A 241 11.40 -15.61 14.14
N MET A 242 12.73 -15.62 14.25
CA MET A 242 13.56 -16.48 13.41
C MET A 242 13.81 -17.82 14.09
N THR A 243 13.53 -18.92 13.38
CA THR A 243 13.87 -20.27 13.84
C THR A 243 15.37 -20.51 13.70
N GLY A 244 15.89 -21.52 14.43
CA GLY A 244 17.30 -21.92 14.31
C GLY A 244 17.71 -22.31 12.88
N SER A 245 16.77 -22.85 12.09
CA SER A 245 16.99 -23.20 10.68
C SER A 245 16.96 -21.99 9.72
N GLY A 246 16.57 -20.81 10.20
CA GLY A 246 16.49 -19.58 9.40
C GLY A 246 15.10 -19.21 8.91
N GLY A 247 14.07 -19.96 9.31
CA GLY A 247 12.70 -19.65 8.99
C GLY A 247 12.18 -18.44 9.76
N VAL A 248 11.39 -17.56 9.12
CA VAL A 248 10.85 -16.36 9.78
C VAL A 248 9.37 -16.56 10.07
N ALA A 249 9.06 -16.92 11.31
CA ALA A 249 7.73 -17.19 11.82
C ALA A 249 6.81 -15.97 11.69
N GLY A 250 5.66 -16.15 11.05
CA GLY A 250 4.55 -15.19 11.11
C GLY A 250 3.53 -15.61 12.15
N TYR A 251 3.34 -14.78 13.17
CA TYR A 251 2.31 -14.98 14.18
C TYR A 251 1.09 -14.13 13.86
N TYR A 252 -0.10 -14.63 14.17
CA TYR A 252 -1.35 -13.88 14.30
C TYR A 252 -1.93 -14.17 15.68
N PHE A 253 -2.54 -13.16 16.31
CA PHE A 253 -3.24 -13.33 17.60
C PHE A 253 -4.68 -13.76 17.37
N GLU A 254 -5.06 -14.91 17.92
CA GLU A 254 -6.45 -15.34 18.08
C GLU A 254 -6.81 -15.24 19.58
N GLY A 255 -6.88 -14.00 20.08
CA GLY A 255 -7.16 -13.71 21.49
C GLY A 255 -5.94 -13.81 22.42
N ALA A 256 -6.16 -13.55 23.72
CA ALA A 256 -5.11 -13.39 24.74
C ALA A 256 -4.24 -14.64 25.01
N ARG A 257 -4.48 -15.77 24.34
CA ARG A 257 -3.82 -17.06 24.67
C ARG A 257 -3.39 -17.92 23.47
N HIS A 258 -3.63 -17.49 22.22
CA HIS A 258 -3.31 -18.33 21.05
C HIS A 258 -2.58 -17.55 19.95
N LEU A 259 -1.29 -17.86 19.78
CA LEU A 259 -0.51 -17.52 18.60
C LEU A 259 -0.84 -18.54 17.50
N ARG A 260 -1.46 -18.10 16.41
CA ARG A 260 -1.57 -18.92 15.19
C ARG A 260 -0.47 -18.55 14.22
N TYR A 261 0.25 -19.58 13.77
CA TYR A 261 1.33 -19.45 12.81
C TYR A 261 0.77 -19.41 11.39
N LEU A 262 1.14 -18.42 10.59
CA LEU A 262 0.73 -18.26 9.18
C LEU A 262 1.78 -17.43 8.42
N GLY A 263 3.07 -17.74 8.57
CA GLY A 263 4.09 -17.10 7.74
C GLY A 263 4.10 -17.67 6.32
N GLN A 264 4.25 -16.82 5.31
CA GLN A 264 4.59 -17.24 3.95
C GLN A 264 6.08 -16.96 3.71
N ILE A 265 6.78 -17.94 3.14
CA ILE A 265 8.22 -17.80 2.80
C ILE A 265 8.46 -16.57 1.94
N ASN A 266 7.58 -16.31 0.97
CA ASN A 266 7.74 -15.23 0.03
C ASN A 266 7.66 -13.85 0.70
N ASP A 267 6.67 -13.61 1.57
CA ASP A 267 6.49 -12.31 2.23
C ASP A 267 7.63 -11.99 3.21
N SER A 268 8.35 -13.01 3.71
CA SER A 268 9.54 -12.78 4.53
C SER A 268 10.76 -12.27 3.79
N GLY A 269 10.72 -12.28 2.45
CA GLY A 269 11.80 -11.83 1.62
C GLY A 269 12.20 -10.38 1.86
N ILE A 270 11.32 -9.55 2.40
CA ILE A 270 11.71 -8.20 2.77
C ILE A 270 12.72 -8.15 3.94
N PHE A 271 12.82 -9.20 4.75
CA PHE A 271 13.55 -9.15 6.02
C PHE A 271 15.05 -8.86 5.86
N PRO A 272 15.81 -9.57 4.99
CA PRO A 272 17.21 -9.21 4.77
C PRO A 272 17.43 -7.88 4.04
N ARG A 273 16.46 -7.41 3.23
CA ARG A 273 16.52 -6.05 2.67
C ARG A 273 16.53 -5.02 3.81
N GLY A 274 15.68 -5.20 4.81
CA GLY A 274 15.69 -4.36 6.02
C GLY A 274 17.04 -4.41 6.76
N LEU A 275 17.68 -5.58 6.85
CA LEU A 275 18.96 -5.73 7.53
C LEU A 275 20.11 -5.03 6.80
N ALA A 276 20.02 -4.88 5.48
CA ALA A 276 21.02 -4.19 4.67
C ALA A 276 21.15 -2.69 5.00
N PHE A 277 20.17 -2.09 5.68
CA PHE A 277 20.28 -0.72 6.23
C PHE A 277 21.19 -0.64 7.47
N PHE A 278 21.57 -1.78 8.04
CA PHE A 278 22.40 -1.88 9.25
C PHE A 278 23.63 -2.78 9.00
N PRO A 279 24.48 -2.48 8.00
CA PRO A 279 25.56 -3.39 7.58
C PRO A 279 26.62 -3.59 8.66
N ASN A 280 26.78 -2.63 9.57
CA ASN A 280 27.74 -2.67 10.66
C ASN A 280 27.22 -3.45 11.89
N ALA A 281 25.97 -3.91 11.88
CA ALA A 281 25.44 -4.71 12.97
C ALA A 281 26.02 -6.15 12.89
N PRO A 282 26.72 -6.65 13.94
CA PRO A 282 27.46 -7.91 13.87
C PRO A 282 26.63 -9.12 13.44
N GLN A 283 25.34 -9.14 13.81
CA GLN A 283 24.43 -10.24 13.50
C GLN A 283 23.74 -10.15 12.12
N ALA A 284 23.81 -9.01 11.42
CA ALA A 284 23.01 -8.77 10.21
C ALA A 284 23.30 -9.78 9.09
N ALA A 285 24.58 -9.95 8.73
CA ALA A 285 25.00 -10.89 7.69
C ALA A 285 24.64 -12.35 8.03
N ALA A 286 24.83 -12.75 9.30
CA ALA A 286 24.50 -14.09 9.76
C ALA A 286 22.99 -14.38 9.69
N ILE A 287 22.15 -13.41 10.06
CA ILE A 287 20.69 -13.52 9.97
C ILE A 287 20.26 -13.61 8.51
N ALA A 288 20.76 -12.72 7.65
CA ALA A 288 20.44 -12.70 6.22
C ALA A 288 20.83 -14.01 5.52
N GLY A 289 22.03 -14.53 5.79
CA GLY A 289 22.52 -15.78 5.22
C GLY A 289 21.70 -17.01 5.64
N ARG A 290 21.32 -17.11 6.92
CA ARG A 290 20.47 -18.21 7.42
C ARG A 290 19.08 -18.18 6.78
N TRP A 291 18.47 -16.99 6.69
CA TRP A 291 17.19 -16.84 5.99
C TRP A 291 17.29 -17.28 4.53
N ALA A 292 18.31 -16.81 3.81
CA ALA A 292 18.48 -17.13 2.40
C ALA A 292 18.69 -18.63 2.19
N GLY A 293 19.54 -19.26 3.00
CA GLY A 293 19.73 -20.72 2.99
C GLY A 293 18.40 -21.47 3.14
N TYR A 294 17.59 -21.10 4.14
CA TYR A 294 16.29 -21.71 4.37
C TYR A 294 15.36 -21.58 3.17
N VAL A 295 15.21 -20.37 2.61
CA VAL A 295 14.33 -20.14 1.45
C VAL A 295 14.76 -20.98 0.26
N LEU A 296 16.06 -21.06 -0.01
CA LEU A 296 16.58 -21.85 -1.13
C LEU A 296 16.42 -23.36 -0.91
N ASP A 297 16.61 -23.84 0.32
CA ASP A 297 16.45 -25.26 0.65
C ASP A 297 14.98 -25.69 0.61
N LYS A 298 14.05 -24.78 0.91
CA LYS A 298 12.63 -25.13 1.10
C LYS A 298 11.71 -24.72 -0.04
N ALA A 299 12.09 -23.74 -0.87
CA ALA A 299 11.17 -23.14 -1.82
C ALA A 299 11.75 -22.85 -3.21
N ALA A 300 13.07 -22.99 -3.42
CA ALA A 300 13.62 -22.80 -4.76
C ALA A 300 13.16 -23.90 -5.72
N CYS A 301 12.64 -23.48 -6.87
CA CYS A 301 12.22 -24.38 -7.94
C CYS A 301 13.27 -24.44 -9.07
N PRO A 302 13.32 -25.54 -9.86
CA PRO A 302 14.33 -25.70 -10.90
C PRO A 302 14.33 -24.63 -12.00
N ASP A 303 13.15 -24.06 -12.29
CA ASP A 303 12.91 -22.97 -13.25
C ASP A 303 13.21 -21.57 -12.68
N GLY A 304 13.73 -21.49 -11.45
CA GLY A 304 14.20 -20.26 -10.82
C GLY A 304 13.18 -19.52 -9.98
N HIS A 305 11.89 -19.88 -10.03
CA HIS A 305 10.90 -19.27 -9.15
C HIS A 305 11.00 -19.81 -7.72
N ILE A 306 10.42 -19.06 -6.78
CA ILE A 306 10.32 -19.44 -5.37
C ILE A 306 8.88 -19.84 -5.09
N GLY A 307 8.68 -21.15 -4.90
CA GLY A 307 7.39 -21.75 -4.60
C GLY A 307 6.78 -21.13 -3.34
N ARG A 308 5.45 -20.97 -3.34
CA ARG A 308 4.72 -20.53 -2.15
C ARG A 308 4.67 -21.67 -1.15
N ALA A 309 5.65 -21.77 -0.26
CA ALA A 309 5.70 -22.80 0.79
C ALA A 309 5.34 -22.22 2.17
N TRP A 310 4.74 -23.07 3.02
CA TRP A 310 4.61 -22.78 4.44
C TRP A 310 5.95 -23.06 5.12
N TRP A 311 6.22 -22.33 6.18
CA TRP A 311 7.37 -22.60 7.00
C TRP A 311 7.16 -23.88 7.81
N ASP A 312 8.16 -24.73 7.82
CA ASP A 312 8.28 -25.80 8.80
C ASP A 312 9.27 -25.37 9.90
N PRO A 313 8.78 -25.06 11.12
CA PRO A 313 9.62 -24.58 12.20
C PRO A 313 10.61 -25.64 12.73
N ALA A 314 10.33 -26.93 12.50
CA ALA A 314 11.20 -28.04 12.91
C ALA A 314 12.19 -28.47 11.81
N GLY A 315 12.00 -28.02 10.57
CA GLY A 315 12.82 -28.40 9.41
C GLY A 315 12.62 -29.85 8.91
N ALA A 316 11.80 -30.65 9.59
CA ALA A 316 11.52 -32.07 9.34
C ALA A 316 10.65 -32.37 8.09
N ALA A 317 9.79 -31.45 7.67
CA ALA A 317 8.90 -31.59 6.52
C ALA A 317 9.61 -31.20 5.20
N ARG A 318 9.37 -32.02 4.19
CA ARG A 318 9.73 -31.69 2.80
C ARG A 318 8.83 -30.55 2.28
N PRO A 319 9.34 -29.73 1.33
CA PRO A 319 8.50 -28.81 0.58
C PRO A 319 7.30 -29.54 -0.04
N GLY A 320 6.11 -28.96 0.04
CA GLY A 320 4.87 -29.53 -0.48
C GLY A 320 3.82 -28.46 -0.74
N PRO A 321 2.73 -28.78 -1.47
CA PRO A 321 1.72 -27.80 -1.84
C PRO A 321 1.05 -27.19 -0.59
N PRO A 322 0.62 -25.91 -0.64
CA PRO A 322 0.31 -25.10 0.55
C PRO A 322 -0.73 -25.71 1.50
N LEU A 323 -0.70 -25.28 2.77
CA LEU A 323 -1.74 -25.59 3.74
C LEU A 323 -2.20 -24.31 4.41
N PHE A 324 -3.20 -23.66 3.83
CA PHE A 324 -4.20 -23.03 4.70
C PHE A 324 -4.95 -24.16 5.42
N PRO A 325 -5.42 -23.99 6.67
CA PRO A 325 -6.36 -24.95 7.27
C PRO A 325 -7.58 -25.22 6.37
N GLU A 326 -7.99 -24.25 5.54
CA GLU A 326 -9.02 -24.44 4.50
C GLU A 326 -8.59 -25.39 3.36
N TRP A 327 -7.30 -25.51 3.05
CA TRP A 327 -6.78 -26.39 1.99
C TRP A 327 -6.79 -27.87 2.38
N ARG A 328 -6.56 -28.18 3.66
CA ARG A 328 -6.76 -29.54 4.20
C ARG A 328 -8.22 -30.00 4.05
N ARG A 329 -9.17 -29.07 4.06
CA ARG A 329 -10.60 -29.34 3.93
C ARG A 329 -11.06 -29.43 2.47
N HIS A 330 -10.34 -28.82 1.51
CA HIS A 330 -10.73 -28.77 0.10
C HIS A 330 -9.56 -28.88 -0.90
N PRO A 331 -8.81 -30.00 -0.92
CA PRO A 331 -7.59 -30.14 -1.74
C PRO A 331 -7.82 -30.05 -3.26
N GLY A 332 -9.03 -30.36 -3.74
CA GLY A 332 -9.39 -30.27 -5.17
C GLY A 332 -9.95 -28.92 -5.64
N ARG A 333 -10.05 -27.92 -4.75
CA ARG A 333 -10.70 -26.62 -5.07
C ARG A 333 -9.74 -25.43 -5.11
N VAL A 334 -8.45 -25.62 -4.81
CA VAL A 334 -7.48 -24.52 -4.75
C VAL A 334 -6.22 -24.84 -5.54
N VAL A 335 -5.99 -24.06 -6.59
CA VAL A 335 -4.84 -24.20 -7.51
C VAL A 335 -3.55 -23.69 -6.82
N PRO A 336 -2.40 -24.38 -6.94
CA PRO A 336 -1.10 -23.85 -6.52
C PRO A 336 -0.87 -22.45 -7.07
N LYS A 337 -0.26 -21.56 -6.28
CA LYS A 337 0.02 -20.18 -6.71
C LYS A 337 1.50 -19.98 -6.95
N VAL A 338 1.85 -19.42 -8.10
CA VAL A 338 3.14 -18.75 -8.30
C VAL A 338 2.91 -17.26 -8.13
N PHE A 339 2.98 -16.83 -6.87
CA PHE A 339 2.65 -15.47 -6.45
C PHE A 339 3.79 -14.51 -6.80
N LEU A 340 3.55 -13.62 -7.77
CA LEU A 340 4.61 -12.80 -8.38
C LEU A 340 5.07 -11.65 -7.49
N ARG A 341 4.18 -10.99 -6.75
CA ARG A 341 4.58 -10.00 -5.74
C ARG A 341 5.46 -10.63 -4.65
N GLY A 342 5.19 -11.90 -4.31
CA GLY A 342 6.05 -12.68 -3.43
C GLY A 342 7.44 -12.96 -3.99
N GLN A 343 7.60 -13.07 -5.32
CA GLN A 343 8.92 -13.19 -5.94
C GLN A 343 9.72 -11.90 -5.78
N ALA A 344 9.07 -10.73 -5.89
CA ALA A 344 9.71 -9.44 -5.64
C ALA A 344 10.29 -9.38 -4.22
N TRP A 345 9.50 -9.75 -3.22
CA TRP A 345 9.93 -9.81 -1.82
C TRP A 345 11.16 -10.71 -1.66
N VAL A 346 11.17 -11.91 -2.25
CA VAL A 346 12.35 -12.78 -2.15
C VAL A 346 13.57 -12.19 -2.85
N LEU A 347 13.39 -11.57 -4.03
CA LEU A 347 14.50 -10.92 -4.73
C LEU A 347 15.09 -9.78 -3.92
N PHE A 348 14.26 -8.96 -3.25
CA PHE A 348 14.74 -7.96 -2.30
C PHE A 348 15.60 -8.57 -1.18
N GLY A 349 15.16 -9.69 -0.60
CA GLY A 349 15.88 -10.37 0.46
C GLY A 349 17.21 -10.97 0.01
N LEU A 350 17.22 -11.62 -1.15
CA LEU A 350 18.46 -12.16 -1.70
C LEU A 350 19.44 -11.03 -2.05
N THR A 351 18.94 -9.92 -2.61
CA THR A 351 19.75 -8.72 -2.87
C THR A 351 20.33 -8.13 -1.58
N GLY A 352 19.51 -8.00 -0.54
CA GLY A 352 19.96 -7.53 0.77
C GLY A 352 21.00 -8.47 1.41
N ALA A 353 20.82 -9.79 1.27
CA ALA A 353 21.81 -10.77 1.73
C ALA A 353 23.15 -10.63 0.99
N LEU A 354 23.14 -10.40 -0.32
CA LEU A 354 24.34 -10.16 -1.12
C LEU A 354 25.04 -8.86 -0.69
N ALA A 355 24.29 -7.79 -0.45
CA ALA A 355 24.84 -6.53 0.07
C ALA A 355 25.51 -6.71 1.44
N LEU A 356 25.09 -7.71 2.22
CA LEU A 356 25.69 -8.10 3.50
C LEU A 356 26.80 -9.16 3.37
N GLY A 357 27.26 -9.47 2.15
CA GLY A 357 28.38 -10.37 1.89
C GLY A 357 28.02 -11.83 1.68
N ALA A 358 26.75 -12.17 1.42
CA ALA A 358 26.37 -13.53 1.04
C ALA A 358 27.04 -13.98 -0.28
N GLY A 359 27.43 -15.25 -0.37
CA GLY A 359 28.25 -15.80 -1.46
C GLY A 359 27.51 -16.64 -2.52
N GLY A 360 28.29 -17.37 -3.33
CA GLY A 360 27.94 -17.96 -4.64
C GLY A 360 26.56 -18.58 -4.81
N ARG A 361 26.11 -19.45 -3.90
CA ARG A 361 24.78 -20.11 -4.01
C ARG A 361 23.63 -19.10 -3.97
N ILE A 362 23.73 -18.09 -3.12
CA ILE A 362 22.69 -17.05 -2.96
C ILE A 362 22.68 -16.13 -4.17
N GLY A 363 23.86 -15.77 -4.68
CA GLY A 363 23.99 -14.96 -5.89
C GLY A 363 23.44 -15.65 -7.13
N GLU A 364 23.70 -16.95 -7.28
CA GLU A 364 23.13 -17.73 -8.38
C GLU A 364 21.60 -17.83 -8.30
N ALA A 365 21.05 -18.10 -7.12
CA ALA A 365 19.61 -18.18 -6.94
C ALA A 365 18.92 -16.84 -7.23
N ALA A 366 19.50 -15.72 -6.80
CA ALA A 366 18.97 -14.40 -7.09
C ALA A 366 19.00 -14.08 -8.59
N ARG A 367 20.07 -14.47 -9.29
CA ARG A 367 20.16 -14.37 -10.75
C ARG A 367 19.06 -15.19 -11.44
N ARG A 368 18.88 -16.46 -11.04
CA ARG A 368 17.82 -17.32 -11.59
C ARG A 368 16.42 -16.75 -11.33
N LEU A 369 16.19 -16.16 -10.15
CA LEU A 369 14.91 -15.54 -9.81
C LEU A 369 14.62 -14.30 -10.66
N GLN A 370 15.59 -13.42 -10.88
CA GLN A 370 15.37 -12.27 -11.76
C GLN A 370 15.17 -12.69 -13.22
N ASP A 371 15.89 -13.72 -13.70
CA ASP A 371 15.69 -14.27 -15.04
C ASP A 371 14.27 -14.83 -15.19
N TYR A 372 13.80 -15.60 -14.19
CA TYR A 372 12.44 -16.11 -14.14
C TYR A 372 11.42 -14.98 -14.20
N VAL A 373 11.52 -13.98 -13.32
CA VAL A 373 10.60 -12.84 -13.27
C VAL A 373 10.51 -12.14 -14.62
N ARG A 374 11.65 -11.89 -15.26
CA ARG A 374 11.70 -11.26 -16.59
C ARG A 374 11.06 -12.13 -17.66
N SER A 375 11.28 -13.45 -17.62
CA SER A 375 10.73 -14.39 -18.60
C SER A 375 9.19 -14.45 -18.59
N VAL A 376 8.56 -14.05 -17.47
CA VAL A 376 7.10 -14.08 -17.31
C VAL A 376 6.44 -12.69 -17.34
N GLN A 377 7.19 -11.65 -17.72
CA GLN A 377 6.63 -10.33 -17.99
C GLN A 377 5.72 -10.39 -19.22
N GLN A 378 4.57 -9.73 -19.14
CA GLN A 378 3.63 -9.64 -20.27
C GLN A 378 4.14 -8.65 -21.32
N ALA A 379 3.62 -8.74 -22.54
CA ALA A 379 4.03 -7.88 -23.65
C ALA A 379 3.77 -6.38 -23.40
N ASP A 380 2.78 -6.05 -22.57
CA ASP A 380 2.47 -4.68 -22.16
C ASP A 380 3.36 -4.16 -21.01
N GLY A 381 4.34 -4.96 -20.56
CA GLY A 381 5.23 -4.62 -19.44
C GLY A 381 4.68 -5.01 -18.07
N SER A 382 3.45 -5.52 -17.98
CA SER A 382 2.84 -5.90 -16.71
C SER A 382 3.29 -7.27 -16.19
N TRP A 383 2.99 -7.52 -14.92
CA TRP A 383 3.01 -8.86 -14.35
C TRP A 383 1.64 -9.24 -13.80
N LEU A 384 1.27 -10.50 -14.03
CA LEU A 384 0.07 -11.11 -13.44
C LEU A 384 0.19 -11.19 -11.92
N TYR A 385 -0.95 -11.18 -11.22
CA TYR A 385 -0.94 -11.47 -9.78
C TYR A 385 -0.33 -12.86 -9.48
N SER A 386 -0.68 -13.87 -10.30
CA SER A 386 -0.13 -15.22 -10.19
C SER A 386 -0.06 -15.89 -11.56
N GLN A 387 1.08 -16.51 -11.88
CA GLN A 387 1.28 -17.21 -13.17
C GLN A 387 0.34 -18.42 -13.33
N LEU A 388 -0.02 -19.09 -12.24
CA LEU A 388 -0.95 -20.22 -12.26
C LEU A 388 -2.43 -19.80 -12.09
N GLN A 389 -2.71 -18.50 -12.00
CA GLN A 389 -4.07 -17.98 -11.90
C GLN A 389 -4.24 -16.74 -12.80
N PRO A 390 -4.06 -16.89 -14.13
CA PRO A 390 -4.08 -15.76 -15.06
C PRO A 390 -5.41 -15.01 -15.08
N ALA A 391 -6.52 -15.67 -14.71
CA ALA A 391 -7.83 -15.03 -14.55
C ALA A 391 -7.82 -13.85 -13.56
N LEU A 392 -6.90 -13.84 -12.58
CA LEU A 392 -6.78 -12.72 -11.65
C LEU A 392 -6.20 -11.44 -12.28
N GLY A 393 -5.68 -11.55 -13.50
CA GLY A 393 -5.22 -10.44 -14.31
C GLY A 393 -3.87 -9.85 -13.91
N ALA A 394 -3.46 -8.85 -14.70
CA ALA A 394 -2.31 -8.00 -14.43
C ALA A 394 -2.54 -7.15 -13.18
N CYS A 395 -1.51 -7.01 -12.35
CA CYS A 395 -1.64 -6.38 -11.03
C CYS A 395 -0.62 -5.25 -10.88
N ALA A 396 -1.09 -4.01 -10.83
CA ALA A 396 -0.24 -2.82 -10.72
C ALA A 396 0.70 -2.88 -9.50
N LYS A 397 0.20 -3.38 -8.36
CA LYS A 397 1.03 -3.60 -7.18
C LYS A 397 2.17 -4.58 -7.40
N THR A 398 1.89 -5.67 -8.11
CA THR A 398 2.88 -6.70 -8.43
C THR A 398 3.92 -6.15 -9.39
N THR A 399 3.46 -5.42 -10.42
CA THR A 399 4.33 -4.75 -11.38
C THR A 399 5.26 -3.75 -10.71
N ALA A 400 4.73 -2.90 -9.83
CA ALA A 400 5.54 -1.93 -9.09
C ALA A 400 6.58 -2.58 -8.17
N ALA A 401 6.19 -3.66 -7.45
CA ALA A 401 7.11 -4.39 -6.59
C ALA A 401 8.27 -5.03 -7.37
N LEU A 402 7.98 -5.68 -8.51
CA LEU A 402 8.99 -6.32 -9.34
C LEU A 402 9.87 -5.30 -10.06
N ALA A 403 9.31 -4.18 -10.52
CA ALA A 403 10.08 -3.09 -11.10
C ALA A 403 11.14 -2.56 -10.13
N LEU A 404 10.75 -2.29 -8.87
CA LEU A 404 11.70 -1.87 -7.84
C LEU A 404 12.72 -2.97 -7.50
N ALA A 405 12.29 -4.22 -7.33
CA ALA A 405 13.19 -5.32 -6.99
C ALA A 405 14.27 -5.56 -8.07
N LEU A 406 13.89 -5.48 -9.35
CA LEU A 406 14.83 -5.59 -10.47
C LEU A 406 15.77 -4.38 -10.56
N ALA A 407 15.28 -3.17 -10.27
CA ALA A 407 16.12 -1.97 -10.23
C ALA A 407 17.15 -2.03 -9.09
N GLU A 408 16.74 -2.44 -7.88
CA GLU A 408 17.65 -2.62 -6.75
C GLU A 408 18.66 -3.75 -6.99
N TRP A 409 18.23 -4.86 -7.58
CA TRP A 409 19.14 -5.93 -8.02
C TRP A 409 20.20 -5.41 -9.00
N SER A 410 19.76 -4.64 -10.01
CA SER A 410 20.66 -4.06 -11.01
C SER A 410 21.68 -3.13 -10.35
N ALA A 411 21.24 -2.26 -9.44
CA ALA A 411 22.12 -1.37 -8.70
C ALA A 411 23.12 -2.12 -7.80
N ALA A 412 22.68 -3.18 -7.12
CA ALA A 412 23.52 -3.95 -6.21
C ALA A 412 24.56 -4.82 -6.91
N THR A 413 24.28 -5.28 -8.14
CA THR A 413 25.13 -6.24 -8.87
C THR A 413 25.88 -5.63 -10.04
N GLY A 414 25.47 -4.44 -10.51
CA GLY A 414 25.95 -3.84 -11.76
C GLY A 414 25.37 -4.48 -13.02
N ASP A 415 24.48 -5.49 -12.90
CA ASP A 415 23.81 -6.11 -14.04
C ASP A 415 22.67 -5.22 -14.54
N ALA A 416 22.90 -4.54 -15.66
CA ALA A 416 21.92 -3.66 -16.30
C ALA A 416 20.85 -4.42 -17.11
N SER A 417 20.97 -5.74 -17.30
CA SER A 417 20.08 -6.52 -18.16
C SER A 417 18.59 -6.47 -17.77
N PRO A 418 18.19 -6.26 -16.49
CA PRO A 418 16.78 -6.11 -16.13
C PRO A 418 16.18 -4.74 -16.44
N LEU A 419 16.99 -3.69 -16.64
CA LEU A 419 16.50 -2.31 -16.76
C LEU A 419 15.51 -2.09 -17.92
N PRO A 420 15.61 -2.75 -19.09
CA PRO A 420 14.58 -2.66 -20.11
C PRO A 420 13.21 -3.15 -19.63
N ALA A 421 13.16 -4.27 -18.88
CA ALA A 421 11.92 -4.79 -18.31
C ALA A 421 11.33 -3.82 -17.26
N VAL A 422 12.20 -3.18 -16.47
CA VAL A 422 11.79 -2.13 -15.51
C VAL A 422 11.14 -0.95 -16.23
N ARG A 423 11.71 -0.47 -17.34
CA ARG A 423 11.12 0.64 -18.11
C ARG A 423 9.75 0.30 -18.66
N CYS A 424 9.58 -0.87 -19.28
CA CYS A 424 8.27 -1.31 -19.76
C CYS A 424 7.24 -1.41 -18.63
N ALA A 425 7.66 -1.84 -17.44
CA ALA A 425 6.79 -1.88 -16.26
C ALA A 425 6.36 -0.49 -15.78
N LEU A 426 7.27 0.49 -15.82
CA LEU A 426 6.96 1.88 -15.47
C LEU A 426 6.01 2.54 -16.49
N ASP A 427 6.13 2.18 -17.77
CA ASP A 427 5.20 2.62 -18.83
C ASP A 427 3.79 2.02 -18.61
N TYR A 428 3.71 0.72 -18.28
CA TYR A 428 2.46 0.07 -17.89
C TYR A 428 1.80 0.79 -16.70
N LEU A 429 2.56 1.06 -15.64
CA LEU A 429 2.04 1.76 -14.46
C LEU A 429 1.54 3.17 -14.79
N ALA A 430 2.18 3.84 -15.75
CA ALA A 430 1.67 5.10 -16.28
C ALA A 430 0.35 4.95 -17.04
N ALA A 431 0.21 3.91 -17.84
CA ALA A 431 -1.05 3.59 -18.51
C ALA A 431 -2.16 3.16 -17.53
N CYS A 432 -1.83 2.72 -16.31
CA CYS A 432 -2.80 2.42 -15.25
C CYS A 432 -3.38 3.66 -14.56
N ARG A 433 -2.85 4.86 -14.80
CA ARG A 433 -3.43 6.09 -14.25
C ARG A 433 -4.81 6.33 -14.86
N ARG A 434 -5.74 6.81 -14.03
CA ARG A 434 -7.13 7.11 -14.43
C ARG A 434 -7.55 8.46 -13.86
N PRO A 435 -6.96 9.58 -14.34
CA PRO A 435 -7.20 10.90 -13.76
C PRO A 435 -8.68 11.31 -13.77
N HIS A 436 -9.50 10.75 -14.67
CA HIS A 436 -10.94 11.00 -14.71
C HIS A 436 -11.77 10.17 -13.73
N ALA A 437 -11.20 9.11 -13.15
CA ALA A 437 -11.89 8.20 -12.23
C ALA A 437 -11.33 8.23 -10.80
N THR A 438 -10.27 8.97 -10.55
CA THR A 438 -9.66 9.13 -9.23
C THR A 438 -9.83 10.55 -8.71
N PRO A 439 -9.85 10.75 -7.38
CA PRO A 439 -9.72 12.08 -6.80
C PRO A 439 -8.52 12.81 -7.37
N ARG A 440 -8.66 14.12 -7.51
CA ARG A 440 -7.66 15.04 -8.05
C ARG A 440 -6.25 14.75 -7.52
N GLU A 441 -6.12 14.60 -6.22
CA GLU A 441 -4.84 14.42 -5.53
C GLU A 441 -4.23 13.04 -5.77
N LEU A 442 -5.06 12.02 -6.04
CA LEU A 442 -4.62 10.65 -6.28
C LEU A 442 -4.39 10.37 -7.78
N SER A 443 -4.62 11.34 -8.66
CA SER A 443 -4.53 11.15 -10.12
C SER A 443 -3.13 10.83 -10.64
N GLY A 444 -2.09 11.10 -9.83
CA GLY A 444 -0.71 10.68 -10.10
C GLY A 444 -0.41 9.21 -9.76
N LEU A 445 -1.28 8.52 -9.02
CA LEU A 445 -1.09 7.14 -8.59
C LEU A 445 -1.72 6.14 -9.59
N PRO A 446 -1.12 4.95 -9.78
CA PRO A 446 -1.70 3.91 -10.62
C PRO A 446 -2.96 3.30 -9.99
N VAL A 447 -3.96 2.99 -10.82
CA VAL A 447 -5.14 2.21 -10.41
C VAL A 447 -4.86 0.72 -10.64
N ASP A 448 -5.00 -0.09 -9.60
CA ASP A 448 -4.98 -1.55 -9.70
C ASP A 448 -6.42 -2.04 -9.96
N ALA A 449 -6.61 -2.75 -11.08
CA ALA A 449 -7.88 -3.33 -11.48
C ALA A 449 -7.86 -4.87 -11.50
N SER A 450 -6.83 -5.49 -10.92
CA SER A 450 -6.76 -6.95 -10.78
C SER A 450 -7.91 -7.49 -9.92
N GLU A 451 -8.35 -8.72 -10.21
CA GLU A 451 -9.44 -9.36 -9.46
C GLU A 451 -9.07 -9.62 -7.99
N GLU A 452 -7.78 -9.61 -7.65
CA GLU A 452 -7.35 -9.71 -6.25
C GLU A 452 -7.83 -8.53 -5.40
N GLY A 453 -8.00 -7.33 -5.98
CA GLY A 453 -8.28 -6.11 -5.22
C GLY A 453 -7.04 -5.58 -4.50
N CYS A 454 -7.18 -4.88 -3.36
CA CYS A 454 -6.02 -4.40 -2.56
C CYS A 454 -5.48 -5.45 -1.57
N ILE A 455 -6.40 -6.09 -0.85
CA ILE A 455 -6.19 -7.16 0.13
C ILE A 455 -7.28 -8.24 -0.08
N ILE A 456 -7.07 -9.44 0.45
CA ILE A 456 -7.90 -10.64 0.18
C ILE A 456 -9.42 -10.48 0.37
N TYR A 457 -9.88 -9.43 1.08
CA TYR A 457 -11.29 -9.13 1.37
C TYR A 457 -11.93 -8.06 0.44
N PHE A 458 -11.18 -7.44 -0.48
CA PHE A 458 -11.65 -6.36 -1.37
C PHE A 458 -11.49 -6.70 -2.86
N ARG A 459 -11.86 -7.92 -3.24
CA ARG A 459 -11.71 -8.44 -4.61
C ARG A 459 -12.61 -7.75 -5.63
N ASN A 460 -12.22 -7.86 -6.90
CA ASN A 460 -13.00 -7.42 -8.07
C ASN A 460 -13.41 -5.94 -8.06
N ARG A 461 -12.58 -5.07 -7.48
CA ARG A 461 -12.84 -3.64 -7.40
C ARG A 461 -11.56 -2.87 -7.77
N PRO A 462 -11.65 -1.86 -8.65
CA PRO A 462 -10.51 -1.00 -8.93
C PRO A 462 -10.18 -0.17 -7.69
N VAL A 463 -8.89 -0.05 -7.39
CA VAL A 463 -8.38 0.64 -6.20
C VAL A 463 -7.13 1.45 -6.54
N VAL A 464 -6.91 2.55 -5.84
CA VAL A 464 -5.59 3.19 -5.77
C VAL A 464 -4.89 2.67 -4.52
N CYS A 465 -3.83 1.88 -4.67
CA CYS A 465 -3.07 1.35 -3.53
C CYS A 465 -1.88 2.26 -3.19
N ALA A 466 -1.76 2.67 -1.93
CA ALA A 466 -0.68 3.56 -1.50
C ALA A 466 0.71 2.93 -1.73
N TYR A 467 0.88 1.66 -1.39
CA TYR A 467 2.16 0.98 -1.61
C TYR A 467 2.47 0.72 -3.09
N ALA A 468 1.48 0.62 -3.99
CA ALA A 468 1.76 0.52 -5.43
C ALA A 468 2.43 1.80 -5.94
N GLY A 469 1.86 2.96 -5.59
CA GLY A 469 2.46 4.25 -5.94
C GLY A 469 3.81 4.49 -5.26
N ALA A 470 3.97 4.05 -4.01
CA ALA A 470 5.24 4.16 -3.29
C ALA A 470 6.35 3.32 -3.94
N LEU A 471 6.05 2.07 -4.31
CA LEU A 471 6.99 1.19 -5.02
C LEU A 471 7.32 1.73 -6.41
N GLU A 472 6.34 2.26 -7.14
CA GLU A 472 6.59 2.90 -8.44
C GLU A 472 7.52 4.11 -8.29
N LEU A 473 7.25 4.99 -7.31
CA LEU A 473 8.09 6.16 -7.04
C LEU A 473 9.54 5.75 -6.77
N LEU A 474 9.73 4.77 -5.88
CA LEU A 474 11.05 4.25 -5.56
C LEU A 474 11.72 3.62 -6.79
N ALA A 475 10.99 2.88 -7.63
CA ALA A 475 11.53 2.28 -8.84
C ALA A 475 12.00 3.33 -9.84
N ARG A 476 11.23 4.41 -10.03
CA ARG A 476 11.59 5.55 -10.88
C ARG A 476 12.86 6.24 -10.41
N LEU A 477 12.97 6.51 -9.10
CA LEU A 477 14.19 7.06 -8.51
C LEU A 477 15.38 6.10 -8.66
N ALA A 478 15.17 4.80 -8.50
CA ALA A 478 16.22 3.79 -8.63
C ALA A 478 16.79 3.69 -10.06
N VAL A 479 15.98 3.98 -11.10
CA VAL A 479 16.46 4.06 -12.49
C VAL A 479 16.96 5.44 -12.91
N GLY A 480 17.04 6.39 -11.96
CA GLY A 480 17.63 7.71 -12.15
C GLY A 480 16.70 8.76 -12.74
N GLU A 481 15.37 8.57 -12.69
CA GLU A 481 14.45 9.67 -12.99
C GLU A 481 14.66 10.83 -12.01
N ARG A 482 14.83 12.04 -12.54
CA ARG A 482 15.02 13.25 -11.74
C ARG A 482 13.66 13.87 -11.41
N ALA A 483 13.54 14.33 -10.18
CA ALA A 483 12.28 14.77 -9.59
C ALA A 483 11.87 16.19 -9.97
#